data_AF-A0A7T4QZ46-F1
#
_entry.id   AF-A0A7T4QZ46-F1
#
_cell.length_a   1.000
_cell.length_b   1.000
_cell.length_c   1.000
_cell.angle_alpha   90.00
_cell.angle_beta   90.00
_cell.angle_gamma   90.00
#
_symmetry.space_group_name_H-M   'P 1'
#
loop_
_entity.id
_entity.type
_entity.pdbx_description
1 polymer ?
#
loop_
_entity_poly.entity_id
_entity_poly.type
_entity_poly.pdbx_seq_one_letter_code
_entity_poly.pdbx_strand_id
1 'polypeptide(L)'
;MSGDAGRDISRFVVNTTIGALIGSQRAVDPEFSWYDENGQMIQAFHPYFPSSAQRLVPDEVARFDIEVRPTAVQINEGERLRITVSTSDIPFAFRTVDMVLDLVGSSYLVQRNSIYPSSVTVPMLDPTSFVLDCAICGIDSQSQ
;
A
#
# COMPACT_ATOMS: atom_id res chain seq x y z
N MET A 1 -38.90 8.50 -18.17
CA MET A 1 -38.35 7.63 -17.09
C MET A 1 -37.65 6.46 -17.76
N SER A 2 -36.39 6.65 -18.14
CA SER A 2 -35.55 5.58 -18.69
C SER A 2 -34.68 5.09 -17.56
N GLY A 3 -34.95 3.88 -17.06
CA GLY A 3 -34.17 3.27 -16.00
C GLY A 3 -32.76 2.98 -16.49
N ASP A 4 -31.78 3.54 -15.79
CA ASP A 4 -30.39 3.14 -15.91
C ASP A 4 -30.28 1.73 -15.32
N ALA A 5 -30.02 0.75 -16.18
CA ALA A 5 -29.78 -0.63 -15.75
C ALA A 5 -28.43 -0.64 -15.03
N GLY A 6 -28.48 -0.59 -13.69
CA GLY A 6 -27.31 -0.57 -12.82
C GLY A 6 -26.32 -1.66 -13.23
N ARG A 7 -25.14 -1.25 -13.69
CA ARG A 7 -24.02 -2.16 -13.90
C ARG A 7 -23.69 -2.80 -12.55
N ASP A 8 -23.72 -4.12 -12.50
CA ASP A 8 -23.16 -4.88 -11.38
C ASP A 8 -21.63 -4.72 -11.39
N ILE A 9 -21.15 -3.69 -10.71
CA ILE A 9 -19.73 -3.36 -10.55
C ILE A 9 -19.07 -4.17 -9.42
N SER A 10 -19.79 -5.10 -8.76
CA SER A 10 -19.29 -5.85 -7.60
C SER A 10 -18.03 -6.69 -7.90
N ARG A 11 -17.69 -6.88 -9.18
CA ARG A 11 -16.52 -7.63 -9.65
C ARG A 11 -15.43 -6.77 -10.29
N PHE A 12 -15.63 -5.48 -10.46
CA PHE A 12 -14.62 -4.61 -11.05
C PHE A 12 -13.55 -4.28 -10.02
N VAL A 13 -12.29 -4.60 -10.33
CA VAL A 13 -11.15 -4.23 -9.49
C VAL A 13 -10.45 -3.07 -10.16
N VAL A 14 -10.55 -1.88 -9.58
CA VAL A 14 -9.71 -0.76 -10.00
C VAL A 14 -8.45 -0.82 -9.15
N ASN A 15 -7.29 -0.98 -9.79
CA ASN A 15 -6.02 -0.92 -9.07
C ASN A 15 -5.68 0.54 -8.81
N THR A 16 -5.61 0.91 -7.53
CA THR A 16 -5.37 2.30 -7.10
C THR A 16 -3.88 2.62 -6.98
N THR A 17 -3.12 1.72 -6.35
CA THR A 17 -1.70 1.89 -6.07
C THR A 17 -1.05 0.56 -5.74
N ILE A 18 0.28 0.52 -5.78
CA ILE A 18 1.08 -0.67 -5.53
C ILE A 18 2.39 -0.30 -4.83
N GLY A 19 2.83 -1.21 -3.96
CA GLY A 19 4.14 -1.22 -3.31
C GLY A 19 4.82 -2.56 -3.54
N ALA A 20 6.15 -2.56 -3.53
CA ALA A 20 6.96 -3.77 -3.66
C ALA A 20 8.23 -3.63 -2.82
N LEU A 21 8.69 -4.73 -2.25
CA LEU A 21 9.90 -4.78 -1.43
C LEU A 21 10.68 -6.05 -1.75
N ILE A 22 11.98 -5.91 -2.01
CA ILE A 22 12.90 -7.04 -2.05
C ILE A 22 13.10 -7.49 -0.61
N GLY A 23 12.73 -8.73 -0.29
CA GLY A 23 12.69 -9.17 1.10
C GLY A 23 14.02 -9.16 1.85
N SER A 24 15.13 -9.32 1.14
CA SER A 24 16.47 -9.15 1.71
C SER A 24 16.82 -7.68 1.99
N GLN A 25 16.16 -6.72 1.37
CA GLN A 25 16.38 -5.28 1.56
C GLN A 25 15.34 -4.63 2.47
N ARG A 26 14.77 -5.41 3.40
CA ARG A 26 13.71 -4.97 4.33
C ARG A 26 14.17 -4.07 5.47
N ALA A 27 15.48 -3.80 5.58
CA ALA A 27 15.98 -2.89 6.60
C ALA A 27 15.32 -1.52 6.43
N VAL A 28 14.86 -0.94 7.54
CA VAL A 28 14.22 0.38 7.58
C VAL A 28 15.18 1.35 8.23
N ASP A 29 15.35 2.52 7.61
CA ASP A 29 16.00 3.66 8.25
C ASP A 29 14.93 4.56 8.88
N PRO A 30 14.82 4.59 10.22
CA PRO A 30 13.79 5.39 10.87
C PRO A 30 14.02 6.90 10.73
N GLU A 31 15.24 7.36 10.44
CA GLU A 31 15.57 8.79 10.29
C GLU A 31 14.99 9.36 8.98
N PHE A 32 14.94 8.55 7.92
CA PHE A 32 14.40 8.93 6.62
C PHE A 32 12.96 8.47 6.37
N SER A 33 12.38 7.70 7.29
CA SER A 33 10.98 7.25 7.22
C SER A 33 10.01 8.37 7.60
N TRP A 34 8.78 8.29 7.10
CA TRP A 34 7.73 9.27 7.39
C TRP A 34 6.73 8.71 8.41
N TYR A 35 6.26 9.59 9.28
CA TYR A 35 5.35 9.27 10.39
C TYR A 35 4.18 10.25 10.40
N ASP A 36 3.05 9.80 10.93
CA ASP A 36 1.91 10.68 11.22
C ASP A 36 2.08 11.45 12.54
N GLU A 37 1.09 12.26 12.88
CA GLU A 37 1.05 13.07 14.11
C GLU A 37 1.09 12.25 15.41
N ASN A 38 0.72 10.97 15.35
CA ASN A 38 0.74 10.04 16.47
C ASN A 38 2.05 9.23 16.55
N GLY A 39 3.00 9.49 15.64
CA GLY A 39 4.27 8.77 15.53
C GLY A 39 4.16 7.39 14.88
N GLN A 40 3.03 7.08 14.23
CA GLN A 40 2.88 5.85 13.45
C GLN A 40 3.55 6.02 12.08
N MET A 41 4.40 5.07 11.69
CA MET A 41 5.05 5.09 10.38
C MET A 41 4.01 4.95 9.28
N ILE A 42 4.03 5.87 8.31
CA ILE A 42 3.16 5.92 7.13
C ILE A 42 3.91 5.64 5.84
N GLN A 43 5.24 5.82 5.83
CA GLN A 43 6.10 5.49 4.69
C GLN A 43 7.46 5.03 5.19
N ALA A 44 7.81 3.76 4.95
CA ALA A 44 9.11 3.21 5.32
C ALA A 44 10.17 3.60 4.30
N PHE A 45 11.34 4.04 4.79
CA PHE A 45 12.51 4.23 3.94
C PHE A 45 13.43 3.01 4.01
N HIS A 46 13.76 2.45 2.84
CA HIS A 46 14.72 1.35 2.71
C HIS A 46 16.01 1.85 2.05
N PRO A 47 17.18 1.71 2.70
CA PRO A 47 18.44 2.24 2.14
C PRO A 47 18.94 1.54 0.87
N TYR A 48 18.53 0.28 0.64
CA TYR A 48 18.97 -0.56 -0.48
C TYR A 48 20.50 -0.69 -0.67
N PHE A 49 21.29 -0.50 0.39
CA PHE A 49 22.72 -0.76 0.35
C PHE A 49 23.02 -2.26 0.46
N PRO A 50 24.12 -2.77 -0.13
CA PRO A 50 24.52 -4.16 0.09
C PRO A 50 24.71 -4.50 1.58
N SER A 51 25.19 -3.54 2.39
CA SER A 51 25.36 -3.67 3.83
C SER A 51 24.04 -3.66 4.62
N SER A 52 22.95 -3.14 4.04
CA SER A 52 21.62 -3.18 4.66
C SER A 52 20.88 -4.49 4.37
N ALA A 53 21.46 -5.40 3.58
CA ALA A 53 20.83 -6.66 3.23
C ALA A 53 20.72 -7.58 4.45
N GLN A 54 19.50 -7.95 4.79
CA GLN A 54 19.15 -8.91 5.83
C GLN A 54 18.58 -10.16 5.18
N ARG A 55 19.32 -11.27 5.16
CA ARG A 55 18.77 -12.54 4.65
C ARG A 55 17.61 -13.02 5.52
N LEU A 56 16.69 -13.75 4.91
CA LEU A 56 15.62 -14.45 5.62
C LEU A 56 16.14 -15.81 6.09
N VAL A 57 15.73 -16.21 7.28
CA VAL A 57 15.91 -17.56 7.79
C VAL A 57 14.60 -18.31 7.56
N PRO A 58 14.62 -19.51 6.94
CA PRO A 58 13.41 -20.30 6.78
C PRO A 58 12.70 -20.54 8.11
N ASP A 59 11.37 -20.58 8.07
CA ASP A 59 10.48 -20.81 9.22
C ASP A 59 10.55 -19.77 10.36
N GLU A 60 11.36 -18.72 10.23
CA GLU A 60 11.35 -17.57 11.13
C GLU A 60 10.42 -16.46 10.60
N VAL A 61 9.66 -15.85 11.50
CA VAL A 61 8.79 -14.72 11.16
C VAL A 61 9.65 -13.45 11.06
N ALA A 62 9.64 -12.81 9.88
CA ALA A 62 10.26 -11.51 9.66
C ALA A 62 9.20 -10.43 9.41
N ARG A 63 9.48 -9.22 9.92
CA ARG A 63 8.66 -8.02 9.64
C ARG A 63 9.06 -7.40 8.31
N PHE A 64 8.05 -6.99 7.53
CA PHE A 64 8.21 -6.26 6.27
C PHE A 64 7.35 -5.01 6.34
N ASP A 65 7.98 -3.85 6.45
CA ASP A 65 7.31 -2.57 6.27
C ASP A 65 7.39 -2.23 4.78
N ILE A 66 6.28 -2.32 4.05
CA ILE A 66 6.26 -2.15 2.59
C ILE A 66 5.74 -0.75 2.28
N GLU A 67 6.56 0.07 1.62
CA GLU A 67 6.12 1.33 1.06
C GLU A 67 5.09 1.08 -0.07
N VAL A 68 3.90 1.64 0.08
CA VAL A 68 2.91 1.74 -0.98
C VAL A 68 2.95 3.16 -1.52
N ARG A 69 3.05 3.31 -2.85
CA ARG A 69 3.18 4.63 -3.47
C ARG A 69 2.01 5.54 -3.07
N PRO A 70 2.25 6.81 -2.70
CA PRO A 70 1.20 7.74 -2.33
C PRO A 70 0.11 7.84 -3.39
N THR A 71 -1.14 7.78 -2.96
CA THR A 71 -2.32 7.95 -3.81
C THR A 71 -3.45 8.55 -2.99
N ALA A 72 -4.34 9.31 -3.64
CA ALA A 72 -5.58 9.80 -3.05
C ALA A 72 -6.74 9.20 -3.83
N VAL A 73 -7.63 8.49 -3.12
CA VAL A 73 -8.83 7.88 -3.71
C VAL A 73 -10.02 8.14 -2.79
N GLN A 74 -11.13 8.53 -3.39
CA GLN A 74 -12.42 8.57 -2.72
C GLN A 74 -13.06 7.18 -2.84
N ILE A 75 -13.44 6.59 -1.70
CA ILE A 75 -14.17 5.33 -1.64
C ILE A 75 -15.61 5.69 -1.25
N ASN A 76 -16.53 5.53 -2.19
CA ASN A 76 -17.94 5.88 -1.99
C ASN A 76 -18.67 4.80 -1.18
N GLU A 77 -19.88 5.13 -0.73
CA GLU A 77 -20.76 4.16 -0.10
C GLU A 77 -21.00 2.95 -1.02
N GLY A 78 -20.89 1.75 -0.46
CA GLY A 78 -20.99 0.49 -1.21
C GLY A 78 -19.68 0.00 -1.84
N GLU A 79 -18.66 0.86 -1.96
CA GLU A 79 -17.34 0.47 -2.43
C GLU A 79 -16.47 -0.10 -1.29
N ARG A 80 -15.38 -0.79 -1.66
CA ARG A 80 -14.48 -1.43 -0.69
C ARG A 80 -13.03 -1.32 -1.13
N LEU A 81 -12.16 -0.97 -0.18
CA LEU A 81 -10.72 -1.15 -0.35
C LEU A 81 -10.39 -2.65 -0.31
N ARG A 82 -9.57 -3.10 -1.25
CA ARG A 82 -9.07 -4.47 -1.32
C ARG A 82 -7.55 -4.46 -1.34
N ILE A 83 -6.97 -5.30 -0.49
CA ILE A 83 -5.52 -5.50 -0.43
C ILE A 83 -5.21 -6.84 -1.09
N THR A 84 -4.37 -6.83 -2.11
CA THR A 84 -3.83 -8.02 -2.74
C THR A 84 -2.34 -8.11 -2.42
N VAL A 85 -1.92 -9.23 -1.84
CA VAL A 85 -0.51 -9.50 -1.55
C VAL A 85 -0.01 -10.57 -2.51
N SER A 86 1.11 -10.30 -3.18
CA SER A 86 1.77 -11.19 -4.13
C SER A 86 3.27 -11.24 -3.83
N THR A 87 3.94 -12.31 -4.26
CA THR A 87 5.40 -12.49 -4.13
C THR A 87 6.15 -12.00 -5.37
N SER A 88 5.44 -11.35 -6.30
CA SER A 88 6.00 -10.77 -7.53
C SER A 88 5.28 -9.48 -7.92
N ASP A 89 6.06 -8.56 -8.48
CA ASP A 89 5.59 -7.34 -9.14
C ASP A 89 6.29 -7.22 -10.51
N ILE A 90 6.03 -8.17 -11.40
CA ILE A 90 6.61 -8.17 -12.75
C ILE A 90 5.71 -7.34 -13.69
N PRO A 91 6.27 -6.48 -14.56
CA PRO A 91 7.69 -6.33 -14.90
C PRO A 91 8.46 -5.30 -14.05
N PHE A 92 7.86 -4.62 -13.07
CA PHE A 92 8.50 -3.47 -12.42
C PHE A 92 9.60 -3.86 -11.41
N ALA A 93 9.54 -5.06 -10.85
CA ALA A 93 10.50 -5.65 -9.93
C ALA A 93 11.11 -6.93 -10.54
N PHE A 94 11.82 -6.77 -11.66
CA PHE A 94 12.59 -7.87 -12.24
C PHE A 94 13.64 -8.41 -11.27
N ARG A 95 13.85 -9.72 -11.33
CA ARG A 95 14.82 -10.44 -10.51
C ARG A 95 16.01 -10.87 -11.37
N THR A 96 17.21 -10.79 -10.82
CA THR A 96 18.39 -11.42 -11.42
C THR A 96 18.26 -12.94 -11.36
N VAL A 97 19.05 -13.67 -12.14
CA VAL A 97 19.03 -15.14 -12.15
C VAL A 97 19.32 -15.69 -10.75
N ASP A 98 20.31 -15.16 -10.05
CA ASP A 98 20.67 -15.60 -8.69
C ASP A 98 19.50 -15.41 -7.71
N MET A 99 18.81 -14.26 -7.79
CA MET A 99 17.61 -14.01 -6.98
C MET A 99 16.48 -14.99 -7.30
N VAL A 100 16.34 -15.44 -8.54
CA VAL A 100 15.32 -16.44 -8.89
C VAL A 100 15.68 -17.79 -8.28
N LEU A 101 16.95 -18.18 -8.30
CA LEU A 101 17.42 -19.44 -7.72
C LEU A 101 17.17 -19.49 -6.20
N ASP A 102 17.37 -18.39 -5.50
CA ASP A 102 17.08 -18.25 -4.06
C ASP A 102 15.58 -18.41 -3.71
N LEU A 103 14.68 -18.34 -4.70
CA LEU A 103 13.23 -18.42 -4.50
C LEU A 103 12.63 -19.76 -4.95
N VAL A 104 13.42 -20.65 -5.56
CA VAL A 104 12.92 -21.91 -6.11
C VAL A 104 12.37 -22.78 -4.99
N GLY A 105 11.10 -23.16 -5.11
CA GLY A 105 10.42 -24.00 -4.12
C GLY A 105 9.97 -23.27 -2.85
N SER A 106 10.17 -21.95 -2.76
CA SER A 106 9.76 -21.17 -1.59
C SER A 106 8.23 -21.06 -1.48
N SER A 107 7.74 -21.20 -0.25
CA SER A 107 6.36 -20.88 0.13
C SER A 107 6.35 -19.73 1.12
N TYR A 108 5.29 -18.92 1.10
CA TYR A 108 5.19 -17.71 1.90
C TYR A 108 3.90 -17.72 2.69
N LEU A 109 3.98 -17.39 3.98
CA LEU A 109 2.83 -17.23 4.85
C LEU A 109 2.82 -15.81 5.41
N VAL A 110 1.68 -15.13 5.28
CA VAL A 110 1.45 -13.83 5.91
C VAL A 110 0.78 -14.05 7.26
N GLN A 111 1.53 -13.79 8.33
CA GLN A 111 1.02 -13.88 9.69
C GLN A 111 0.04 -12.74 9.98
N ARG A 112 -1.13 -13.06 10.52
CA ARG A 112 -2.20 -12.10 10.86
C ARG A 112 -2.85 -12.54 12.17
N ASN A 113 -2.12 -12.35 13.27
CA ASN A 113 -2.56 -12.73 14.60
C ASN A 113 -2.12 -11.69 15.65
N SER A 114 -2.45 -11.89 16.93
CA SER A 114 -2.14 -10.93 18.00
C SER A 114 -0.65 -10.79 18.31
N ILE A 115 0.17 -11.80 17.99
CA ILE A 115 1.63 -11.77 18.19
C ILE A 115 2.31 -11.08 16.99
N TYR A 116 1.82 -11.36 15.78
CA TYR A 116 2.29 -10.78 14.52
C TYR A 116 1.13 -10.06 13.81
N PRO A 117 0.81 -8.82 14.25
CA PRO A 117 -0.34 -8.09 13.76
C PRO A 117 -0.03 -7.38 12.44
N SER A 118 -0.07 -8.09 11.30
CA SER A 118 0.01 -7.42 10.01
C SER A 118 -1.19 -6.50 9.76
N SER A 119 -0.90 -5.27 9.37
CA SER A 119 -1.87 -4.21 9.10
C SER A 119 -1.52 -3.43 7.83
N VAL A 120 -2.45 -2.59 7.38
CA VAL A 120 -2.17 -1.52 6.42
C VAL A 120 -2.50 -0.20 7.10
N THR A 121 -1.61 0.77 6.98
CA THR A 121 -1.88 2.14 7.43
C THR A 121 -2.55 2.88 6.28
N VAL A 122 -3.77 3.36 6.51
CA VAL A 122 -4.53 4.15 5.53
C VAL A 122 -4.79 5.53 6.15
N PRO A 123 -3.99 6.54 5.79
CA PRO A 123 -4.25 7.91 6.22
C PRO A 123 -5.61 8.35 5.66
N MET A 124 -6.54 8.65 6.57
CA MET A 124 -7.86 9.14 6.21
C MET A 124 -7.82 10.66 6.16
N LEU A 125 -8.44 11.23 5.14
CA LEU A 125 -8.66 12.67 5.02
C LEU A 125 -10.16 12.92 5.10
N ASP A 126 -10.52 14.07 5.68
CA ASP A 126 -11.91 14.52 5.64
C ASP A 126 -12.26 14.82 4.17
N PRO A 127 -13.34 14.24 3.61
CA PRO A 127 -13.78 14.58 2.26
C PRO A 127 -13.95 16.10 2.05
N THR A 128 -14.28 16.85 3.10
CA THR A 128 -14.42 18.31 3.02
C THR A 128 -13.08 19.04 2.95
N SER A 129 -11.95 18.40 3.28
CA SER A 129 -10.62 19.02 3.16
C SER A 129 -10.16 19.17 1.70
N PHE A 130 -10.85 18.52 0.75
CA PHE A 130 -10.59 18.64 -0.69
C PHE A 130 -11.48 19.67 -1.38
N VAL A 131 -12.36 20.37 -0.64
CA VAL A 131 -13.09 21.51 -1.20
C VAL A 131 -12.06 22.62 -1.35
N LEU A 132 -11.49 22.74 -2.55
CA LEU A 132 -10.94 23.99 -2.99
C LEU A 132 -12.12 24.96 -2.97
N ASP A 133 -12.07 25.97 -2.09
CA ASP A 133 -12.78 27.22 -2.32
C ASP A 133 -12.28 27.71 -3.67
N CYS A 134 -12.99 27.32 -4.73
CA CYS A 134 -12.67 27.78 -6.06
C CYS A 134 -13.20 29.20 -6.16
N ALA A 135 -12.45 30.15 -5.60
CA ALA A 135 -12.71 31.59 -5.73
C ALA A 135 -12.79 32.04 -7.20
N ILE A 136 -12.26 31.24 -8.13
CA ILE A 136 -12.31 31.47 -9.58
C ILE A 136 -13.57 30.83 -10.23
N CYS A 137 -14.19 29.83 -9.59
CA CYS A 137 -15.34 29.11 -10.16
C CYS A 137 -16.67 29.81 -9.92
N GLY A 138 -16.71 30.85 -9.08
CA GLY A 138 -17.90 31.68 -8.88
C GLY A 138 -19.12 30.93 -8.32
N ILE A 139 -18.93 29.75 -7.70
CA ILE A 139 -19.99 29.04 -7.01
C ILE A 139 -19.84 29.35 -5.53
N ASP A 140 -20.55 30.38 -5.07
CA ASP A 140 -20.75 30.63 -3.64
C ASP A 140 -21.48 29.42 -3.05
N SER A 141 -20.87 28.77 -2.06
CA SER A 141 -21.54 27.78 -1.20
C SER A 141 -22.45 28.51 -0.20
N GLN A 142 -23.51 29.14 -0.70
CA GLN A 142 -24.64 29.60 0.10
C GLN A 142 -25.91 28.93 -0.43
N SER A 143 -26.14 27.70 -0.01
CA SER A 143 -27.49 27.12 0.10
C SER A 143 -27.48 25.78 0.82
N GLN A 144 -27.52 25.83 2.16
CA GLN A 144 -28.65 25.36 2.99
C GLN A 144 -28.27 25.37 4.47
#